data_AF-A0A2J8ABP4-F1
#
_entry.id   AF-A0A2J8ABP4-F1
#
_cell.length_a   1.000
_cell.length_b   1.000
_cell.length_c   1.000
_cell.angle_alpha   90.00
_cell.angle_beta   90.00
_cell.angle_gamma   90.00
#
_symmetry.space_group_name_H-M   'P 1'
#
loop_
_entity.id
_entity.type
_entity.pdbx_description
1 polymer ?
#
loop_
_entity_poly.entity_id
_entity_poly.type
_entity_poly.pdbx_seq_one_letter_code
_entity_poly.pdbx_strand_id
1 'polypeptide(L)'
;MLLNGTNTKLQRRTAEVAGLPLPSPQRPARRSAAQRHHAAPTARRLAVGMAAASVTVESDATSVSTTGLPRSAVVGVLGGGQLGRMMALAAANMGVRMKCLDPNPDAPAAVAADHVEGHFRDAAAIENFVKSKGVDVLTMEIEHINTDALIQAAKDVKGVPVATVAIGNAANAGLLAVRIIASADPRLLDRMLAYQAAMTETVLNKAAKLEEVGWEAYKL
;
A
#
# COMPACT_ATOMS: atom_id res chain seq x y z
N MET A 1 34.78 20.25 40.28
CA MET A 1 34.30 20.68 41.61
C MET A 1 32.94 21.33 41.39
N LEU A 2 31.86 20.54 41.31
CA LEU A 2 30.69 20.52 42.24
C LEU A 2 30.11 21.93 42.44
N LEU A 3 28.85 22.25 42.11
CA LEU A 3 27.62 21.66 42.68
C LEU A 3 26.39 21.97 41.80
N ASN A 4 25.73 20.93 41.27
CA ASN A 4 24.32 20.97 40.89
C ASN A 4 23.47 20.87 42.17
N GLY A 5 22.69 21.90 42.47
CA GLY A 5 21.77 21.92 43.61
C GLY A 5 20.46 22.59 43.24
N THR A 6 19.47 21.79 42.89
CA THR A 6 18.08 22.19 42.63
C THR A 6 17.46 22.79 43.90
N ASN A 7 17.42 24.12 43.98
CA ASN A 7 16.93 24.83 45.17
C ASN A 7 15.39 24.81 45.22
N THR A 8 14.87 23.76 45.88
CA THR A 8 13.45 23.40 46.02
C THR A 8 12.63 24.38 46.87
N LYS A 9 13.22 25.51 47.30
CA LYS A 9 12.54 26.53 48.12
C LYS A 9 11.77 27.57 47.32
N LEU A 10 12.03 27.75 46.02
CA LEU A 10 11.33 28.77 45.21
C LEU A 10 10.01 28.30 44.58
N GLN A 11 9.84 27.00 44.33
CA GLN A 11 8.61 26.47 43.71
C GLN A 11 7.47 26.18 44.70
N ARG A 12 7.69 26.35 46.01
CA ARG A 12 6.69 26.12 47.05
C ARG A 12 5.83 27.34 47.39
N ARG A 13 6.13 28.52 46.82
CA ARG A 13 5.37 29.77 47.11
C ARG A 13 4.26 30.09 46.11
N THR A 14 4.05 29.28 45.07
CA THR A 14 2.99 29.48 44.08
C THR A 14 1.93 28.37 44.05
N ALA A 15 2.09 27.31 44.85
CA ALA A 15 1.11 26.22 44.95
C ALA A 15 0.11 26.39 46.13
N GLU A 16 0.14 27.52 46.84
CA GLU A 16 -0.72 27.79 48.01
C GLU A 16 -2.06 28.47 47.63
N VAL A 17 -2.41 28.54 46.34
CA VAL A 17 -3.67 29.15 45.83
C VAL A 17 -4.66 28.15 45.22
N ALA A 18 -4.34 26.84 45.15
CA ALA A 18 -5.28 25.85 44.61
C ALA A 18 -5.27 24.56 45.46
N GLY A 19 -6.21 24.48 46.41
CA GLY A 19 -6.33 23.38 47.37
C GLY A 19 -6.53 21.99 46.75
N LEU A 20 -5.42 21.29 46.49
CA LEU A 20 -5.38 19.88 46.08
C LEU A 20 -4.55 19.05 47.08
N PRO A 21 -4.96 17.81 47.40
CA PRO A 21 -4.36 17.02 48.48
C PRO A 21 -2.93 16.54 48.15
N LEU A 22 -2.05 16.61 49.16
CA LEU A 22 -0.64 16.22 49.09
C LEU A 22 -0.45 14.69 49.16
N PRO A 23 0.47 14.10 48.36
CA PRO A 23 0.77 12.68 48.40
C PRO A 23 1.68 12.29 49.59
N SER A 24 1.45 11.09 50.15
CA SER A 24 2.15 10.52 51.31
C SER A 24 3.63 10.14 51.04
N PRO A 25 4.54 10.22 52.04
CA PRO A 25 5.98 10.08 51.84
C PRO A 25 6.45 8.62 51.66
N GLN A 26 7.26 8.37 50.62
CA GLN A 26 7.96 7.09 50.39
C GLN A 26 9.33 7.05 51.10
N ARG A 27 9.70 5.87 51.63
CA ARG A 27 10.97 5.59 52.34
C ARG A 27 12.19 5.49 51.40
N PRO A 28 13.43 5.75 51.88
CA PRO A 28 14.62 5.91 51.04
C PRO A 28 15.32 4.61 50.61
N ALA A 29 16.13 4.75 49.55
CA ALA A 29 16.71 3.72 48.68
C ALA A 29 17.76 2.76 49.31
N ARG A 30 17.85 1.54 48.75
CA ARG A 30 18.97 0.59 48.93
C ARG A 30 19.88 0.54 47.70
N ARG A 31 21.18 0.47 47.96
CA ARG A 31 22.32 0.52 47.02
C ARG A 31 22.50 -0.73 46.16
N SER A 32 22.99 -0.47 44.94
CA SER A 32 23.80 -1.27 43.98
C SER A 32 24.37 -2.63 44.43
N ALA A 33 24.26 -3.62 43.52
CA ALA A 33 25.17 -4.76 43.42
C ALA A 33 25.34 -5.17 41.93
N ALA A 34 26.55 -5.63 41.61
CA ALA A 34 27.19 -5.57 40.30
C ALA A 34 26.87 -6.71 39.32
N GLN A 35 27.12 -6.43 38.03
CA GLN A 35 27.20 -7.34 36.89
C GLN A 35 28.09 -8.57 37.15
N ARG A 36 27.69 -9.72 36.60
CA ARG A 36 28.62 -10.81 36.26
C ARG A 36 28.28 -11.37 34.89
N HIS A 37 29.21 -11.17 33.97
CA HIS A 37 29.33 -11.88 32.70
C HIS A 37 29.94 -13.27 32.96
N HIS A 38 29.42 -14.32 32.32
CA HIS A 38 30.13 -15.60 32.20
C HIS A 38 30.14 -16.04 30.73
N ALA A 39 31.35 -16.13 30.19
CA ALA A 39 31.68 -16.68 28.88
C ALA A 39 31.74 -18.22 28.91
N ALA A 40 31.53 -18.82 27.73
CA ALA A 40 31.43 -20.25 27.45
C ALA A 40 32.72 -21.06 27.66
N PRO A 41 32.61 -22.41 27.60
CA PRO A 41 33.59 -23.17 26.82
C PRO A 41 32.99 -24.21 25.86
N THR A 42 33.85 -24.53 24.92
CA THR A 42 33.73 -25.23 23.64
C THR A 42 33.60 -26.74 23.77
N ALA A 43 32.77 -27.38 22.94
CA ALA A 43 32.92 -28.80 22.60
C ALA A 43 32.48 -29.05 21.15
N ARG A 44 33.47 -29.40 20.31
CA ARG A 44 33.32 -29.75 18.90
C ARG A 44 32.98 -31.24 18.80
N ARG A 45 31.85 -31.59 18.17
CA ARG A 45 31.60 -32.95 17.67
C ARG A 45 31.15 -32.86 16.21
N LEU A 46 32.01 -33.32 15.31
CA LEU A 46 31.68 -33.62 13.93
C LEU A 46 30.93 -34.96 13.91
N ALA A 47 29.71 -34.95 13.39
CA ALA A 47 29.01 -36.15 12.95
C ALA A 47 28.60 -35.92 11.49
N VAL A 48 29.21 -36.68 10.60
CA VAL A 48 28.80 -36.82 9.19
C VAL A 48 27.66 -37.83 9.16
N GLY A 49 26.49 -37.41 8.68
CA GLY A 49 25.34 -38.27 8.41
C GLY A 49 24.82 -37.99 7.00
N MET A 50 24.79 -39.02 6.17
CA MET A 50 24.26 -38.97 4.81
C MET A 50 22.72 -38.88 4.79
N ALA A 51 22.22 -38.13 3.80
CA ALA A 51 20.94 -38.29 3.12
C ALA A 51 19.63 -38.09 3.91
N ALA A 52 18.98 -36.96 3.65
CA ALA A 52 17.77 -36.92 2.82
C ALA A 52 17.67 -35.48 2.27
N ALA A 53 17.42 -35.33 0.97
CA ALA A 53 17.03 -34.04 0.43
C ALA A 53 15.63 -33.71 0.97
N SER A 54 15.57 -33.15 2.19
CA SER A 54 14.40 -32.43 2.63
C SER A 54 14.37 -31.15 1.81
N VAL A 55 13.46 -31.09 0.84
CA VAL A 55 12.93 -29.81 0.39
C VAL A 55 12.34 -29.19 1.65
N THR A 56 13.13 -28.36 2.34
CA THR A 56 12.61 -27.45 3.34
C THR A 56 11.78 -26.46 2.55
N VAL A 57 10.50 -26.75 2.40
CA VAL A 57 9.52 -25.71 2.20
C VAL A 57 9.55 -24.93 3.50
N GLU A 58 10.42 -23.93 3.58
CA GLU A 58 10.21 -22.83 4.49
C GLU A 58 8.84 -22.27 4.12
N SER A 59 7.82 -22.67 4.88
CA SER A 59 6.48 -22.11 4.79
C SER A 59 6.56 -20.68 5.33
N ASP A 60 7.02 -19.79 4.46
CA ASP A 60 7.16 -18.38 4.75
C ASP A 60 5.78 -17.78 5.03
N ALA A 61 5.66 -17.07 6.15
CA ALA A 61 4.42 -16.43 6.58
C ALA A 61 3.90 -15.36 5.58
N THR A 62 4.68 -15.10 4.52
CA THR A 62 4.47 -14.16 3.42
C THR A 62 4.00 -14.78 2.10
N SER A 63 3.78 -16.11 2.00
CA SER A 63 3.35 -16.70 0.72
C SER A 63 1.95 -16.22 0.30
N VAL A 64 1.81 -15.83 -0.96
CA VAL A 64 0.52 -15.66 -1.66
C VAL A 64 0.51 -16.62 -2.85
N SER A 65 -0.67 -17.10 -3.24
CA SER A 65 -0.93 -17.98 -4.40
C SER A 65 -0.05 -17.62 -5.61
N THR A 66 0.34 -18.61 -6.42
CA THR A 66 1.23 -18.54 -7.60
C THR A 66 0.88 -17.50 -8.68
N THR A 67 -0.09 -16.63 -8.44
CA THR A 67 -0.61 -15.57 -9.32
C THR A 67 -0.84 -14.21 -8.60
N GLY A 68 -0.44 -14.05 -7.32
CA GLY A 68 -0.69 -12.84 -6.52
C GLY A 68 0.55 -11.99 -6.19
N LEU A 69 0.34 -10.73 -5.79
CA LEU A 69 1.39 -9.83 -5.28
C LEU A 69 1.80 -10.20 -3.85
N PRO A 70 3.06 -9.95 -3.43
CA PRO A 70 3.52 -10.26 -2.07
C PRO A 70 2.74 -9.47 -1.00
N ARG A 71 2.64 -9.95 0.24
CA ARG A 71 2.01 -9.17 1.35
C ARG A 71 2.72 -7.86 1.67
N SER A 72 3.96 -7.71 1.19
CA SER A 72 4.71 -6.47 1.22
C SER A 72 4.30 -5.48 0.11
N ALA A 73 3.37 -5.82 -0.77
CA ALA A 73 2.95 -4.95 -1.84
C ALA A 73 2.30 -3.69 -1.30
N VAL A 74 2.57 -2.57 -1.96
CA VAL A 74 2.00 -1.28 -1.61
C VAL A 74 1.01 -0.83 -2.67
N VAL A 75 -0.17 -0.42 -2.24
CA VAL A 75 -1.19 0.18 -3.09
C VAL A 75 -0.97 1.69 -3.11
N GLY A 76 -0.63 2.24 -4.28
CA GLY A 76 -0.60 3.67 -4.53
C GLY A 76 -1.97 4.18 -4.95
N VAL A 77 -2.38 5.32 -4.39
CA VAL A 77 -3.66 5.97 -4.65
C VAL A 77 -3.42 7.40 -5.11
N LEU A 78 -3.99 7.75 -6.26
CA LEU A 78 -4.05 9.14 -6.71
C LEU A 78 -5.24 9.82 -6.00
N GLY A 79 -4.94 10.81 -5.16
CA GLY A 79 -5.89 11.45 -4.25
C GLY A 79 -5.78 10.93 -2.82
N GLY A 80 -5.90 11.84 -1.86
CA GLY A 80 -5.82 11.58 -0.42
C GLY A 80 -7.03 12.11 0.35
N GLY A 81 -8.17 12.31 -0.30
CA GLY A 81 -9.43 12.79 0.28
C GLY A 81 -10.18 11.78 1.15
N GLN A 82 -11.49 11.98 1.30
CA GLN A 82 -12.32 11.18 2.22
C GLN A 82 -12.43 9.71 1.79
N LEU A 83 -12.51 9.43 0.49
CA LEU A 83 -12.60 8.05 -0.01
C LEU A 83 -11.26 7.34 0.16
N GLY A 84 -10.15 8.04 -0.10
CA GLY A 84 -8.78 7.60 0.15
C GLY A 84 -8.56 7.31 1.62
N ARG A 85 -9.11 8.11 2.53
CA ARG A 85 -9.11 7.84 3.97
C ARG A 85 -9.88 6.59 4.34
N MET A 86 -11.08 6.40 3.80
CA MET A 86 -11.88 5.19 4.05
C MET A 86 -11.14 3.95 3.54
N MET A 87 -10.52 4.03 2.36
CA MET A 87 -9.71 2.97 1.78
C MET A 87 -8.45 2.67 2.60
N ALA A 88 -7.73 3.70 3.05
CA ALA A 88 -6.52 3.55 3.86
C ALA A 88 -6.81 2.85 5.19
N LEU A 89 -7.91 3.21 5.86
CA LEU A 89 -8.33 2.58 7.11
C LEU A 89 -8.73 1.10 6.90
N ALA A 90 -9.43 0.80 5.80
CA ALA A 90 -9.78 -0.58 5.45
C ALA A 90 -8.53 -1.41 5.09
N ALA A 91 -7.62 -0.84 4.29
CA ALA A 91 -6.36 -1.45 3.89
C ALA A 91 -5.48 -1.79 5.12
N ALA A 92 -5.36 -0.85 6.06
CA ALA A 92 -4.61 -1.06 7.31
C ALA A 92 -5.14 -2.25 8.11
N ASN A 93 -6.47 -2.40 8.24
CA ASN A 93 -7.08 -3.55 8.91
C ASN A 93 -6.80 -4.89 8.23
N MET A 94 -6.52 -4.89 6.92
CA MET A 94 -6.16 -6.07 6.14
C MET A 94 -4.63 -6.31 6.07
N GLY A 95 -3.83 -5.45 6.71
CA GLY A 95 -2.38 -5.47 6.61
C GLY A 95 -1.84 -5.05 5.24
N VAL A 96 -2.66 -4.38 4.42
CA VAL A 96 -2.28 -3.83 3.12
C VAL A 96 -1.68 -2.46 3.32
N ARG A 97 -0.49 -2.24 2.76
CA ARG A 97 0.19 -0.94 2.82
C ARG A 97 -0.34 -0.03 1.73
N MET A 98 -0.57 1.23 2.07
CA MET A 98 -1.08 2.22 1.15
C MET A 98 -0.19 3.47 1.11
N LYS A 99 -0.02 4.03 -0.08
CA LYS A 99 0.58 5.34 -0.35
C LYS A 99 -0.46 6.23 -1.04
N CYS A 100 -0.48 7.52 -0.75
CA CYS A 100 -1.34 8.48 -1.45
C CYS A 100 -0.55 9.66 -2.02
N LEU A 101 -0.93 10.12 -3.21
CA LEU A 101 -0.45 11.36 -3.83
C LEU A 101 -1.56 12.41 -3.71
N ASP A 102 -1.31 13.48 -2.94
CA ASP A 102 -2.28 14.56 -2.76
C ASP A 102 -1.56 15.91 -2.57
N PRO A 103 -2.04 17.01 -3.16
CA PRO A 103 -1.43 18.33 -2.99
C PRO A 103 -1.63 18.93 -1.58
N ASN A 104 -2.58 18.43 -0.78
CA ASN A 104 -2.80 18.92 0.57
C ASN A 104 -1.79 18.26 1.53
N PRO A 105 -0.97 19.03 2.28
CA PRO A 105 -0.08 18.48 3.31
C PRO A 105 -0.85 17.77 4.43
N ASP A 106 -2.09 18.16 4.69
CA ASP A 106 -3.00 17.54 5.66
C ASP A 106 -4.02 16.62 4.97
N ALA A 107 -3.59 15.86 3.95
CA ALA A 107 -4.44 14.94 3.22
C ALA A 107 -5.17 13.97 4.17
N PRO A 108 -6.52 13.89 4.15
CA PRO A 108 -7.28 13.00 5.04
C PRO A 108 -6.81 11.53 5.05
N ALA A 109 -6.31 11.00 3.94
CA ALA A 109 -5.78 9.65 3.84
C ALA A 109 -4.47 9.42 4.60
N ALA A 110 -3.70 10.48 4.88
CA ALA A 110 -2.42 10.42 5.59
C ALA A 110 -2.52 9.87 7.01
N VAL A 111 -3.73 9.75 7.57
CA VAL A 111 -3.98 9.10 8.87
C VAL A 111 -3.66 7.60 8.87
N ALA A 112 -3.64 6.96 7.70
CA ALA A 112 -3.41 5.52 7.56
C ALA A 112 -2.63 5.12 6.29
N ALA A 113 -2.26 6.09 5.44
CA ALA A 113 -1.42 5.89 4.26
C ALA A 113 -0.17 6.78 4.33
N ASP A 114 0.91 6.32 3.70
CA ASP A 114 2.11 7.12 3.49
C ASP A 114 1.81 8.23 2.47
N HIS A 115 1.83 9.49 2.91
CA HIS A 115 1.51 10.63 2.05
C HIS A 115 2.74 11.11 1.26
N VAL A 116 2.52 11.40 -0.01
CA VAL A 116 3.43 12.10 -0.90
C VAL A 116 2.74 13.39 -1.35
N GLU A 117 3.35 14.53 -1.04
CA GLU A 117 2.84 15.82 -1.48
C GLU A 117 3.08 15.98 -2.99
N GLY A 118 2.01 16.21 -3.73
CA GLY A 118 2.08 16.44 -5.17
C GLY A 118 0.72 16.43 -5.84
N HIS A 119 0.60 17.15 -6.95
CA HIS A 119 -0.68 17.28 -7.64
C HIS A 119 -0.92 16.10 -8.57
N PHE A 120 -2.02 15.37 -8.37
CA PHE A 120 -2.50 14.27 -9.24
C PHE A 120 -2.96 14.68 -10.66
N ARG A 121 -2.70 15.94 -11.07
CA ARG A 121 -2.89 16.42 -12.46
C ARG A 121 -1.55 16.72 -13.14
N ASP A 122 -0.48 16.79 -12.36
CA ASP A 122 0.88 16.93 -12.85
C ASP A 122 1.42 15.53 -13.21
N ALA A 123 1.73 15.36 -14.49
CA ALA A 123 2.27 14.12 -15.01
C ALA A 123 3.60 13.74 -14.34
N ALA A 124 4.45 14.73 -14.05
CA ALA A 124 5.73 14.50 -13.40
C ALA A 124 5.53 14.04 -11.95
N ALA A 125 4.57 14.62 -11.22
CA ALA A 125 4.23 14.19 -9.87
C ALA A 125 3.71 12.75 -9.83
N ILE A 126 2.82 12.37 -10.76
CA ILE A 126 2.30 11.00 -10.88
C ILE A 126 3.43 10.02 -11.22
N GLU A 127 4.27 10.36 -12.20
CA GLU A 127 5.39 9.53 -12.62
C GLU A 127 6.39 9.33 -11.47
N ASN A 128 6.77 10.41 -10.79
CA ASN A 128 7.64 10.34 -9.62
C ASN A 128 7.01 9.52 -8.49
N PHE A 129 5.70 9.65 -8.26
CA PHE A 129 4.99 8.87 -7.25
C PHE A 129 5.02 7.37 -7.57
N VAL A 130 4.77 6.98 -8.82
CA VAL A 130 4.78 5.58 -9.25
C VAL A 130 6.20 5.01 -9.31
N LYS A 131 7.17 5.79 -9.77
CA LYS A 131 8.59 5.39 -9.79
C LYS A 131 9.22 5.43 -8.40
N SER A 132 8.62 6.14 -7.45
CA SER A 132 9.07 6.10 -6.06
C SER A 132 9.04 4.66 -5.57
N LYS A 133 10.09 4.23 -4.88
CA LYS A 133 10.14 2.87 -4.34
C LYS A 133 8.90 2.63 -3.46
N GLY A 134 8.19 1.54 -3.74
CA GLY A 134 7.05 1.08 -2.95
C GLY A 134 5.69 1.53 -3.46
N VAL A 135 5.43 1.52 -4.77
CA VAL A 135 4.07 1.42 -5.33
C VAL A 135 4.06 0.21 -6.27
N ASP A 136 3.27 -0.81 -5.92
CA ASP A 136 3.17 -2.07 -6.68
C ASP A 136 1.83 -2.19 -7.43
N VAL A 137 0.79 -1.49 -6.95
CA VAL A 137 -0.53 -1.36 -7.58
C VAL A 137 -0.92 0.10 -7.58
N LEU A 138 -1.57 0.57 -8.65
CA LEU A 138 -2.06 1.95 -8.75
C LEU A 138 -3.59 1.97 -8.88
N THR A 139 -4.23 2.77 -8.03
CA THR A 139 -5.66 3.09 -8.07
C THR A 139 -5.87 4.60 -7.90
N MET A 140 -7.11 5.08 -8.00
CA MET A 140 -7.48 6.49 -7.82
C MET A 140 -8.80 6.60 -7.06
N GLU A 141 -9.02 7.73 -6.39
CA GLU A 141 -10.31 8.04 -5.73
C GLU A 141 -11.04 9.25 -6.36
N ILE A 142 -10.44 9.92 -7.34
CA ILE A 142 -10.92 11.19 -7.90
C ILE A 142 -11.23 11.07 -9.39
N GLU A 143 -12.25 11.82 -9.84
CA GLU A 143 -12.75 11.76 -11.22
C GLU A 143 -11.91 12.57 -12.23
N HIS A 144 -11.22 13.63 -11.79
CA HIS A 144 -10.55 14.59 -12.68
C HIS A 144 -9.02 14.50 -12.61
N ILE A 145 -8.48 13.39 -13.08
CA ILE A 145 -7.03 13.16 -13.21
C ILE A 145 -6.53 13.43 -14.64
N ASN A 146 -5.21 13.55 -14.79
CA ASN A 146 -4.58 13.53 -16.10
C ASN A 146 -4.56 12.09 -16.63
N THR A 147 -5.47 11.78 -17.55
CA THR A 147 -5.66 10.43 -18.11
C THR A 147 -4.42 9.93 -18.86
N ASP A 148 -3.74 10.79 -19.61
CA ASP A 148 -2.54 10.42 -20.36
C ASP A 148 -1.41 10.06 -19.40
N ALA A 149 -1.20 10.88 -18.36
CA ALA A 149 -0.24 10.59 -17.32
C ALA A 149 -0.55 9.28 -16.59
N LEU A 150 -1.82 8.99 -16.32
CA LEU A 150 -2.22 7.72 -15.72
C LEU A 150 -1.91 6.53 -16.64
N ILE A 151 -2.23 6.62 -17.94
CA ILE A 151 -1.95 5.54 -18.89
C ILE A 151 -0.45 5.28 -18.98
N GLN A 152 0.37 6.32 -18.97
CA GLN A 152 1.83 6.15 -18.94
C GLN A 152 2.29 5.52 -17.63
N ALA A 153 1.83 6.05 -16.50
CA ALA A 153 2.16 5.56 -15.17
C ALA A 153 1.76 4.09 -14.98
N ALA A 154 0.62 3.66 -15.53
CA ALA A 154 0.13 2.28 -15.46
C ALA A 154 1.09 1.26 -16.11
N LYS A 155 1.96 1.69 -17.05
CA LYS A 155 2.96 0.81 -17.68
C LYS A 155 4.11 0.46 -16.73
N ASP A 156 4.38 1.31 -15.75
CA ASP A 156 5.49 1.18 -14.81
C ASP A 156 5.10 0.38 -13.54
N VAL A 157 3.81 0.09 -13.35
CA VAL A 157 3.28 -0.61 -12.18
C VAL A 157 3.31 -2.13 -12.41
N LYS A 158 3.78 -2.89 -11.42
CA LYS A 158 3.93 -4.35 -11.53
C LYS A 158 2.60 -5.11 -11.48
N GLY A 159 1.62 -4.60 -10.76
CA GLY A 159 0.28 -5.18 -10.62
C GLY A 159 -0.71 -4.72 -11.68
N VAL A 160 -1.92 -5.30 -11.68
CA VAL A 160 -3.01 -4.90 -12.59
C VAL A 160 -3.43 -3.47 -12.27
N PRO A 161 -3.32 -2.51 -13.22
CA PRO A 161 -3.66 -1.12 -12.96
C PRO A 161 -5.18 -0.95 -12.94
N VAL A 162 -5.80 -1.09 -11.76
CA VAL A 162 -7.26 -0.97 -11.59
C VAL A 162 -7.75 0.44 -11.88
N ALA A 163 -6.90 1.46 -11.68
CA ALA A 163 -7.15 2.83 -12.10
C ALA A 163 -7.64 2.96 -13.57
N THR A 164 -7.18 2.10 -14.47
CA THR A 164 -7.54 2.17 -15.89
C THR A 164 -8.98 1.74 -16.20
N VAL A 165 -9.65 1.05 -15.28
CA VAL A 165 -11.04 0.58 -15.48
C VAL A 165 -12.06 1.73 -15.47
N ALA A 166 -11.71 2.86 -14.86
CA ALA A 166 -12.56 4.05 -14.80
C ALA A 166 -12.44 4.93 -16.06
N ILE A 167 -11.39 4.75 -16.87
CA ILE A 167 -11.14 5.57 -18.05
C ILE A 167 -12.23 5.32 -19.11
N GLY A 168 -12.71 6.38 -19.75
CA GLY A 168 -13.67 6.30 -20.86
C GLY A 168 -15.09 5.98 -20.39
N ASN A 169 -15.62 6.80 -19.47
CA ASN A 169 -16.96 6.65 -18.89
C ASN A 169 -17.17 5.33 -18.12
N ALA A 170 -16.10 4.78 -17.54
CA ALA A 170 -16.12 3.59 -16.68
C ALA A 170 -16.80 2.35 -17.29
N ALA A 171 -16.85 2.23 -18.62
CA ALA A 171 -17.43 1.06 -19.28
C ALA A 171 -16.73 -0.24 -18.87
N ASN A 172 -15.40 -0.19 -18.71
CA ASN A 172 -14.60 -1.32 -18.22
C ASN A 172 -14.94 -1.68 -16.76
N ALA A 173 -15.23 -0.71 -15.91
CA ALA A 173 -15.70 -0.95 -14.55
C ALA A 173 -17.07 -1.64 -14.54
N GLY A 174 -17.99 -1.23 -15.42
CA GLY A 174 -19.27 -1.91 -15.61
C GLY A 174 -19.10 -3.36 -16.03
N LEU A 175 -18.22 -3.65 -17.00
CA LEU A 175 -17.92 -5.02 -17.43
C LEU A 175 -17.27 -5.86 -16.32
N LEU A 176 -16.38 -5.26 -15.51
CA LEU A 176 -15.79 -5.94 -14.36
C LEU A 176 -16.86 -6.29 -13.31
N ALA A 177 -17.77 -5.37 -13.02
CA ALA A 177 -18.89 -5.61 -12.12
C ALA A 177 -19.79 -6.74 -12.63
N VAL A 178 -20.14 -6.73 -13.92
CA VAL A 178 -20.92 -7.80 -14.55
C VAL A 178 -20.20 -9.15 -14.43
N ARG A 179 -18.87 -9.19 -14.62
CA ARG A 179 -18.07 -10.43 -14.43
C ARG A 179 -18.11 -10.95 -13.00
N ILE A 180 -18.07 -10.06 -12.00
CA ILE A 180 -18.18 -10.46 -10.59
C ILE A 180 -19.56 -11.07 -10.33
N ILE A 181 -20.64 -10.44 -10.80
CA ILE A 181 -22.01 -10.95 -10.63
C ILE A 181 -22.23 -12.25 -11.41
N ALA A 182 -21.67 -12.36 -12.62
CA ALA A 182 -21.75 -13.54 -13.46
C ALA A 182 -21.11 -14.79 -12.85
N SER A 183 -20.24 -14.64 -11.84
CA SER A 183 -19.74 -15.79 -11.07
C SER A 183 -20.86 -16.56 -10.34
N ALA A 184 -21.98 -15.88 -10.07
CA ALA A 184 -23.15 -16.44 -9.39
C ALA A 184 -24.44 -16.45 -10.24
N ASP A 185 -24.48 -15.78 -11.40
CA ASP A 185 -25.62 -15.80 -12.34
C ASP A 185 -25.20 -16.31 -13.74
N PRO A 186 -25.55 -17.55 -14.11
CA PRO A 186 -25.21 -18.13 -15.40
C PRO A 186 -25.74 -17.34 -16.62
N ARG A 187 -26.87 -16.63 -16.50
CA ARG A 187 -27.42 -15.86 -17.62
C ARG A 187 -26.55 -14.65 -17.94
N LEU A 188 -26.00 -14.02 -16.90
CA LEU A 188 -25.05 -12.92 -17.08
C LEU A 188 -23.71 -13.43 -17.61
N LEU A 189 -23.29 -14.64 -17.22
CA LEU A 189 -22.12 -15.28 -17.78
C LEU A 189 -22.27 -15.51 -19.29
N ASP A 190 -23.40 -16.08 -19.75
CA ASP A 190 -23.65 -16.31 -21.17
C ASP A 190 -23.64 -15.00 -21.98
N ARG A 191 -24.27 -13.94 -21.45
CA ARG A 191 -24.25 -12.61 -22.07
C ARG A 191 -22.85 -12.01 -22.12
N MET A 192 -22.04 -12.20 -21.07
CA MET A 192 -20.66 -11.73 -21.02
C MET A 192 -19.78 -12.48 -22.03
N LEU A 193 -19.95 -13.80 -22.16
CA LEU A 193 -19.24 -14.61 -23.15
C LEU A 193 -19.60 -14.19 -24.58
N ALA A 194 -20.88 -13.98 -24.86
CA ALA A 194 -21.34 -13.46 -26.16
C ALA A 194 -20.76 -12.08 -26.46
N TYR A 195 -20.72 -11.18 -25.47
CA TYR A 195 -20.10 -9.86 -25.61
C TYR A 195 -18.60 -9.98 -25.91
N GLN A 196 -17.87 -10.88 -25.23
CA GLN A 196 -16.45 -11.10 -25.50
C GLN A 196 -16.21 -11.62 -26.92
N ALA A 197 -17.02 -12.59 -27.37
CA ALA A 197 -16.93 -13.13 -28.72
C ALA A 197 -17.16 -12.06 -29.79
N ALA A 198 -18.20 -11.23 -29.64
CA ALA A 198 -18.49 -10.12 -30.56
C ALA A 198 -17.38 -9.05 -30.55
N MET A 199 -16.79 -8.77 -29.38
CA MET A 199 -15.66 -7.85 -29.27
C MET A 199 -14.41 -8.40 -29.97
N THR A 200 -14.12 -9.70 -29.80
CA THR A 200 -13.03 -10.37 -30.49
C THR A 200 -13.20 -10.29 -32.00
N GLU A 201 -14.40 -10.58 -32.52
CA GLU A 201 -14.70 -10.46 -33.94
C GLU A 201 -14.49 -9.02 -34.46
N THR A 202 -14.95 -8.03 -33.70
CA THR A 202 -14.76 -6.60 -34.05
C THR A 202 -13.28 -6.23 -34.16
N VAL A 203 -12.44 -6.69 -33.23
CA VAL A 203 -11.00 -6.42 -33.24
C VAL A 203 -10.32 -7.14 -34.42
N LEU A 204 -10.66 -8.39 -34.67
CA LEU A 204 -10.12 -9.16 -35.80
C LEU A 204 -10.49 -8.52 -37.15
N ASN A 205 -11.73 -8.07 -37.31
CA ASN A 205 -12.17 -7.39 -38.52
C ASN A 205 -11.45 -6.05 -38.74
N LYS A 206 -11.20 -5.29 -37.66
CA LYS A 206 -10.38 -4.06 -37.73
C LYS A 206 -8.94 -4.36 -38.10
N ALA A 207 -8.34 -5.42 -37.55
CA ALA A 207 -6.99 -5.84 -37.87
C ALA A 207 -6.86 -6.28 -39.34
N ALA A 208 -7.79 -7.11 -39.83
CA ALA A 208 -7.82 -7.53 -41.23
C ALA A 208 -7.95 -6.33 -42.19
N LYS A 209 -8.81 -5.37 -41.84
CA LYS A 209 -8.96 -4.13 -42.62
C LYS A 209 -7.68 -3.29 -42.62
N LEU A 210 -6.99 -3.20 -41.49
CA LEU A 210 -5.70 -2.50 -41.37
C LEU A 210 -4.61 -3.16 -42.22
N GLU A 211 -4.58 -4.49 -42.29
CA GLU A 211 -3.67 -5.23 -43.16
C GLU A 211 -3.96 -5.00 -44.65
N GLU A 212 -5.24 -4.92 -45.03
CA GLU A 212 -5.66 -4.69 -46.42
C GLU A 212 -5.33 -3.28 -46.91
N VAL A 213 -5.67 -2.24 -46.14
CA VAL A 213 -5.52 -0.84 -46.58
C VAL A 213 -4.17 -0.23 -46.22
N GLY A 214 -3.40 -0.90 -45.35
CA GLY A 214 -2.15 -0.38 -44.79
C GLY A 214 -2.37 0.71 -43.73
N TRP A 215 -1.37 0.88 -42.86
CA TRP A 215 -1.47 1.80 -41.71
C TRP A 215 -1.58 3.29 -42.10
N GLU A 216 -1.06 3.67 -43.28
CA GLU A 216 -1.10 5.06 -43.76
C GLU A 216 -2.51 5.50 -44.19
N ALA A 217 -3.32 4.58 -44.71
CA ALA A 217 -4.68 4.87 -45.17
C ALA A 217 -5.76 4.58 -44.12
N TYR A 218 -5.40 3.93 -43.01
CA TYR A 218 -6.33 3.55 -41.95
C TYR A 218 -6.60 4.73 -41.00
N LYS A 219 -7.79 5.34 -41.12
CA LYS A 219 -8.24 6.39 -40.18
C LYS A 219 -8.81 5.75 -38.91
N LEU A 220 -8.27 6.17 -37.75
CA LEU A 220 -8.71 5.79 -36.40
C LEU A 220 -10.11 6.32 -36.07
#